data_AF-A0A8T6QEB0-F1
#
_entry.id   AF-A0A8T6QEB0-F1
#
_cell.length_a   1.000
_cell.length_b   1.000
_cell.length_c   1.000
_cell.angle_alpha   90.00
_cell.angle_beta   90.00
_cell.angle_gamma   90.00
#
_symmetry.space_group_name_H-M   'P 1'
#
loop_
_entity.id
_entity.type
_entity.pdbx_description
1 polymer ?
#
loop_
_entity_poly.entity_id
_entity_poly.type
_entity_poly.pdbx_seq_one_letter_code
_entity_poly.pdbx_strand_id
1 'polypeptide(L)'
;MNIALSAVSSQPELFPLAAMTRHGCLLPATSGLTPYAQRTIRRATNLLDKYLRQPGIAFTSSTAARDWLRLQLAGQEREVFMVLYLDNQHRLLESETLFAGSINHVQVHPREVVKSALRFNAAAVVLAHNHPSGDPEPSQCDRNITGRLKEALALVDVNTLDHLVIGSDGIVSFAERGWI
;
A
#
# COMPACT_ATOMS: atom_id res chain seq x y z
N MET A 1 37.09 8.15 55.92
CA MET A 1 36.17 8.99 56.71
C MET A 1 35.32 9.80 55.74
N ASN A 2 33.99 9.66 55.87
CA ASN A 2 32.86 10.40 55.26
C ASN A 2 32.75 10.34 53.73
N ILE A 3 31.80 9.65 53.09
CA ILE A 3 30.32 9.59 53.22
C ILE A 3 29.64 10.96 53.10
N ALA A 4 29.04 11.20 51.93
CA ALA A 4 27.82 12.00 51.77
C ALA A 4 27.01 11.46 50.57
N LEU A 5 25.72 11.26 50.83
CA LEU A 5 24.70 10.62 50.01
C LEU A 5 23.94 11.63 49.12
N SER A 6 23.40 11.07 48.03
CA SER A 6 22.17 11.42 47.29
C SER A 6 22.05 12.77 46.57
N ALA A 7 21.68 12.69 45.29
CA ALA A 7 20.30 12.95 44.87
C ALA A 7 20.06 12.37 43.46
N VAL A 8 19.11 11.44 43.38
CA VAL A 8 18.48 10.96 42.14
C VAL A 8 17.77 12.15 41.50
N SER A 9 18.15 12.49 40.26
CA SER A 9 17.38 13.41 39.43
C SER A 9 16.59 12.60 38.41
N SER A 10 15.32 12.40 38.74
CA SER A 10 14.27 11.91 37.86
C SER A 10 14.05 12.93 36.74
N GLN A 11 14.43 12.60 35.51
CA GLN A 11 13.92 13.33 34.35
C GLN A 11 12.55 12.77 33.94
N PRO A 12 11.57 13.64 33.66
CA PRO A 12 10.19 13.25 33.47
C PRO A 12 9.93 12.73 32.05
N GLU A 13 9.05 11.73 31.98
CA GLU A 13 8.22 11.34 30.85
C GLU A 13 7.77 12.54 29.99
N LEU A 14 8.21 12.59 28.73
CA LEU A 14 7.62 13.44 27.69
C LEU A 14 8.02 12.93 26.30
N PHE A 15 7.43 11.81 25.87
CA PHE A 15 7.21 11.61 24.44
C PHE A 15 5.76 12.04 24.14
N PRO A 16 5.54 13.13 23.39
CA PRO A 16 4.19 13.61 23.11
C PRO A 16 3.47 12.60 22.22
N LEU A 17 2.38 12.05 22.76
CA LEU A 17 1.34 11.38 22.02
C LEU A 17 0.51 12.43 21.27
N ALA A 18 0.97 12.91 20.11
CA ALA A 18 0.13 13.70 19.21
C ALA A 18 0.66 13.76 17.77
N ALA A 19 -0.23 13.38 16.86
CA ALA A 19 -0.32 13.81 15.47
C ALA A 19 0.73 13.30 14.47
N MET A 20 0.39 12.22 13.77
CA MET A 20 0.71 12.11 12.33
C MET A 20 -0.55 11.72 11.57
N THR A 21 -1.26 12.78 11.18
CA THR A 21 -2.14 12.93 10.02
C THR A 21 -2.57 11.66 9.30
N ARG A 22 -3.88 11.40 9.38
CA ARG A 22 -4.65 10.62 8.39
C ARG A 22 -4.19 11.03 7.00
N HIS A 23 -3.36 10.22 6.35
CA HIS A 23 -3.03 10.42 4.94
C HIS A 23 -4.26 10.01 4.15
N GLY A 24 -5.17 10.98 3.99
CA GLY A 24 -6.25 10.87 3.03
C GLY A 24 -5.61 10.63 1.67
N CYS A 25 -5.95 9.50 1.07
CA CYS A 25 -5.61 9.22 -0.32
C CYS A 25 -6.06 10.43 -1.16
N LEU A 26 -5.10 11.17 -1.71
CA LEU A 26 -5.35 12.23 -2.67
C LEU A 26 -5.81 11.54 -3.95
N LEU A 27 -7.13 11.38 -4.08
CA LEU A 27 -7.75 11.05 -5.34
C LEU A 27 -7.24 12.04 -6.39
N PRO A 28 -6.82 11.58 -7.57
CA PRO A 28 -6.26 12.47 -8.57
C PRO A 28 -7.28 13.55 -8.93
N ALA A 29 -6.77 14.75 -9.19
CA ALA A 29 -7.58 15.85 -9.69
C ALA A 29 -8.17 15.40 -11.03
N THR A 30 -9.43 15.00 -11.01
CA THR A 30 -10.22 14.61 -12.19
C THR A 30 -10.51 15.86 -13.01
N SER A 31 -9.46 16.37 -13.64
CA SER A 31 -9.43 17.55 -14.49
C SER A 31 -10.21 17.23 -15.76
N GLY A 32 -11.51 17.55 -15.73
CA GLY A 32 -12.43 17.32 -16.85
C GLY A 32 -13.83 16.81 -16.46
N LEU A 33 -14.01 16.35 -15.21
CA LEU A 33 -15.31 15.84 -14.75
C LEU A 33 -16.14 16.88 -13.98
N THR A 34 -17.46 16.79 -14.10
CA THR A 34 -18.37 17.66 -13.33
C THR A 34 -18.25 17.35 -11.83
N PRO A 35 -18.48 18.34 -10.93
CA PRO A 35 -18.47 18.10 -9.49
C PRO A 35 -19.43 17.00 -9.02
N TYR A 36 -20.53 16.77 -9.75
CA TYR A 36 -21.45 15.66 -9.48
C TYR A 36 -20.79 14.30 -9.78
N ALA A 37 -20.18 14.15 -10.96
CA ALA A 37 -19.49 12.92 -11.33
C ALA A 37 -18.35 12.60 -10.34
N GLN A 38 -17.58 13.61 -9.92
CA GLN A 38 -16.53 13.47 -8.92
C GLN A 38 -17.05 12.93 -7.58
N ARG A 39 -18.20 13.45 -7.10
CA ARG A 39 -18.85 12.96 -5.88
C ARG A 39 -19.33 11.52 -6.02
N THR A 40 -19.88 11.16 -7.17
CA THR A 40 -20.33 9.79 -7.45
C THR A 40 -19.17 8.80 -7.42
N ILE A 41 -18.04 9.12 -8.08
CA ILE A 41 -16.83 8.28 -8.05
C ILE A 41 -16.31 8.12 -6.62
N ARG A 42 -16.22 9.20 -5.86
CA ARG A 42 -15.78 9.14 -4.45
C ARG A 42 -16.70 8.25 -3.61
N ARG A 43 -18.01 8.34 -3.81
CA ARG A 43 -18.99 7.49 -3.11
C ARG A 43 -18.84 6.03 -3.50
N ALA A 44 -18.69 5.72 -4.78
CA ALA A 44 -18.47 4.36 -5.26
C ALA A 44 -17.18 3.76 -4.67
N THR A 45 -16.08 4.52 -4.67
CA THR A 45 -14.79 4.11 -4.10
C THR A 45 -14.91 3.79 -2.61
N ASN A 46 -15.62 4.63 -1.84
CA ASN A 46 -15.87 4.38 -0.42
C ASN A 46 -16.76 3.14 -0.17
N LEU A 47 -17.70 2.83 -1.08
CA LEU A 47 -18.52 1.63 -0.97
C LEU A 47 -17.71 0.37 -1.29
N LEU A 48 -16.84 0.42 -2.30
CA LEU A 48 -15.93 -0.66 -2.63
C LEU A 48 -14.94 -0.94 -1.49
N ASP A 49 -14.34 0.09 -0.90
CA ASP A 49 -13.47 -0.06 0.29
C ASP A 49 -14.19 -0.77 1.44
N LYS A 50 -15.42 -0.34 1.76
CA LYS A 50 -16.24 -1.01 2.77
C LYS A 50 -16.56 -2.46 2.42
N TYR A 51 -16.85 -2.74 1.15
CA TYR A 51 -17.16 -4.09 0.68
C TYR A 51 -15.94 -5.02 0.78
N LEU A 52 -14.76 -4.55 0.37
CA LEU A 52 -13.50 -5.33 0.41
C LEU A 52 -13.02 -5.63 1.84
N ARG A 53 -13.51 -4.88 2.82
CA ARG A 53 -13.26 -5.11 4.26
C ARG A 53 -14.29 -6.04 4.91
N GLN A 54 -15.34 -6.47 4.20
CA GLN A 54 -16.35 -7.38 4.76
C GLN A 54 -15.81 -8.81 4.92
N PRO A 55 -16.24 -9.54 5.96
CA PRO A 55 -15.90 -10.96 6.10
C PRO A 55 -16.40 -11.78 4.90
N GLY A 56 -15.54 -12.64 4.36
CA GLY A 56 -15.90 -13.58 3.29
C GLY A 56 -15.54 -13.13 1.86
N ILE A 57 -15.00 -11.92 1.67
CA ILE A 57 -14.48 -11.47 0.37
C ILE A 57 -12.96 -11.66 0.34
N ALA A 58 -12.48 -12.61 -0.46
CA ALA A 58 -11.05 -12.76 -0.73
C ALA A 58 -10.59 -11.62 -1.65
N PHE A 59 -9.63 -10.82 -1.18
CA PHE A 59 -9.18 -9.63 -1.91
C PHE A 59 -8.56 -9.98 -3.28
N THR A 60 -7.80 -11.08 -3.36
CA THR A 60 -6.92 -11.40 -4.50
C THR A 60 -7.62 -11.93 -5.75
N SER A 61 -8.87 -12.39 -5.66
CA SER A 61 -9.60 -12.95 -6.80
C SER A 61 -10.78 -12.09 -7.28
N SER A 62 -10.99 -10.93 -6.68
CA SER A 62 -12.19 -10.14 -6.94
C SER A 62 -11.95 -9.07 -8.00
N THR A 63 -12.81 -9.02 -9.02
CA THR A 63 -12.92 -7.88 -9.95
C THR A 63 -13.03 -6.56 -9.19
N ALA A 64 -13.68 -6.58 -8.03
CA ALA A 64 -13.81 -5.45 -7.11
C ALA A 64 -12.46 -4.89 -6.61
N ALA A 65 -11.48 -5.72 -6.28
CA ALA A 65 -10.15 -5.27 -5.86
C ALA A 65 -9.40 -4.59 -7.01
N ARG A 66 -9.51 -5.13 -8.23
CA ARG A 66 -8.93 -4.54 -9.45
C ARG A 66 -9.56 -3.20 -9.79
N ASP A 67 -10.88 -3.12 -9.73
CA ASP A 67 -11.62 -1.89 -9.98
C ASP A 67 -11.31 -0.83 -8.92
N TRP A 68 -11.21 -1.24 -7.66
CA TRP A 68 -10.79 -0.35 -6.58
C TRP A 68 -9.37 0.19 -6.81
N LEU A 69 -8.40 -0.67 -7.14
CA LEU A 69 -7.03 -0.25 -7.44
C LEU A 69 -6.94 0.69 -8.64
N ARG A 70 -7.70 0.43 -9.71
CA ARG A 70 -7.79 1.35 -10.86
C ARG A 70 -8.28 2.72 -10.45
N LEU A 71 -9.33 2.79 -9.64
CA LEU A 71 -9.87 4.06 -9.16
C LEU A 71 -8.89 4.84 -8.28
N GLN A 72 -8.01 4.14 -7.55
CA GLN A 72 -6.99 4.77 -6.70
C GLN A 72 -5.73 5.21 -7.48
N LEU A 73 -5.28 4.39 -8.43
CA LEU A 73 -3.94 4.49 -9.01
C LEU A 73 -3.90 4.96 -10.48
N ALA A 74 -4.94 4.71 -11.28
CA ALA A 74 -4.86 4.94 -12.74
C ALA A 74 -4.74 6.43 -13.12
N GLY A 75 -5.20 7.36 -12.28
CA GLY A 75 -5.12 8.80 -12.54
C GLY A 75 -3.88 9.49 -11.95
N GLN A 76 -2.94 8.74 -11.37
CA GLN A 76 -1.75 9.33 -10.75
C GLN A 76 -0.74 9.74 -11.84
N GLU A 77 -0.33 11.02 -11.82
CA GLU A 77 0.63 11.59 -12.79
C GLU A 77 2.07 11.07 -12.60
N ARG A 78 2.32 10.40 -11.48
CA ARG A 78 3.62 9.81 -11.11
C ARG A 78 3.42 8.36 -10.71
N GLU A 79 4.48 7.59 -10.75
CA GLU A 79 4.45 6.24 -10.22
C GLU A 79 4.24 6.27 -8.71
N VAL A 80 3.25 5.52 -8.26
CA VAL A 80 2.88 5.37 -6.86
C VAL A 80 2.92 3.90 -6.51
N PHE A 81 3.66 3.55 -5.47
CA PHE A 81 3.74 2.20 -4.93
C PHE A 81 2.86 2.09 -3.68
N MET A 82 1.85 1.24 -3.77
CA MET A 82 0.88 0.94 -2.74
C MET A 82 1.06 -0.49 -2.23
N VAL A 83 0.89 -0.68 -0.93
CA VAL A 83 0.87 -1.99 -0.28
C VAL A 83 -0.47 -2.17 0.41
N LEU A 84 -1.05 -3.34 0.18
CA LEU A 84 -2.31 -3.76 0.78
C LEU A 84 -1.99 -4.84 1.79
N TYR A 85 -2.37 -4.62 3.03
CA TYR A 85 -2.09 -5.51 4.14
C TYR A 85 -3.30 -6.37 4.40
N LEU A 86 -3.11 -7.69 4.46
CA LEU A 86 -4.18 -8.65 4.62
C LEU A 86 -3.95 -9.55 5.83
N ASP A 87 -5.03 -10.05 6.39
CA ASP A 87 -4.98 -11.10 7.41
C ASP A 87 -4.90 -12.52 6.82
N ASN A 88 -4.89 -13.52 7.70
CA ASN A 88 -4.85 -14.94 7.34
C ASN A 88 -6.01 -15.43 6.47
N GLN A 89 -7.11 -14.66 6.39
CA GLN A 89 -8.27 -14.97 5.56
C GLN A 89 -8.28 -14.12 4.27
N HIS A 90 -7.16 -13.45 3.97
CA HIS A 90 -7.00 -12.55 2.83
C HIS A 90 -8.02 -11.40 2.82
N ARG A 91 -8.40 -10.91 4.00
CA ARG A 91 -9.24 -9.71 4.17
C ARG A 91 -8.37 -8.48 4.29
N LEU A 92 -8.78 -7.37 3.67
CA LEU A 92 -8.03 -6.12 3.72
C LEU A 92 -8.05 -5.52 5.13
N LEU A 93 -6.88 -5.43 5.77
CA LEU A 93 -6.67 -4.74 7.04
C LEU A 93 -6.50 -3.24 6.79
N GLU A 94 -5.58 -2.89 5.90
CA GLU A 94 -5.31 -1.50 5.52
C GLU A 94 -4.63 -1.45 4.14
N SER A 95 -4.69 -0.29 3.50
CA SER A 95 -3.91 0.01 2.29
C SER A 95 -3.09 1.28 2.50
N GLU A 96 -1.81 1.25 2.12
CA GLU A 96 -0.91 2.40 2.28
C GLU A 96 -0.11 2.66 1.02
N THR A 97 -0.11 3.91 0.58
CA THR A 97 0.84 4.42 -0.41
C THR A 97 2.17 4.69 0.29
N LEU A 98 3.16 3.82 0.10
CA LEU A 98 4.45 3.93 0.78
C LEU A 98 5.46 4.79 0.01
N PHE A 99 5.39 4.78 -1.32
CA PHE A 99 6.37 5.48 -2.14
C PHE A 99 5.67 6.19 -3.29
N ALA A 100 6.11 7.41 -3.56
CA ALA A 100 5.75 8.17 -4.76
C ALA A 100 7.05 8.52 -5.48
N GLY A 101 7.16 8.04 -6.71
CA GLY A 101 8.36 8.15 -7.52
C GLY A 101 8.34 9.29 -8.52
N SER A 102 9.20 9.14 -9.51
CA SER A 102 9.20 9.98 -10.71
C SER A 102 8.14 9.49 -11.70
N ILE A 103 8.23 9.95 -12.94
CA ILE A 103 7.40 9.45 -14.05
C ILE A 103 7.84 8.03 -14.48
N ASN A 104 9.10 7.66 -14.25
CA ASN A 104 9.73 6.48 -14.85
C ASN A 104 10.12 5.35 -13.89
N HIS A 105 10.20 5.67 -12.59
CA HIS A 105 10.49 4.69 -11.56
C HIS A 105 10.20 5.25 -10.16
N VAL A 106 9.91 4.36 -9.23
CA VAL A 106 9.83 4.58 -7.79
C VAL A 106 10.90 3.77 -7.05
N GLN A 107 11.61 4.41 -6.12
CA GLN A 107 12.55 3.70 -5.26
C GLN A 107 11.81 3.09 -4.07
N VAL A 108 11.76 1.76 -4.03
CA VAL A 108 11.10 1.00 -2.97
C VAL A 108 12.15 0.40 -2.05
N HIS A 109 11.95 0.56 -0.74
CA HIS A 109 12.83 0.03 0.28
C HIS A 109 12.15 -1.10 1.05
N PRO A 110 12.64 -2.36 0.95
CA PRO A 110 12.02 -3.49 1.66
C PRO A 110 11.86 -3.29 3.16
N ARG A 111 12.78 -2.56 3.79
CA ARG A 111 12.71 -2.27 5.24
C ARG A 111 11.43 -1.54 5.65
N GLU A 112 10.93 -0.62 4.82
CA GLU A 112 9.72 0.15 5.15
C GLU A 112 8.47 -0.68 4.91
N VAL A 113 8.48 -1.52 3.87
CA VAL A 113 7.39 -2.47 3.59
C VAL A 113 7.25 -3.48 4.73
N VAL A 114 8.37 -4.10 5.15
CA VAL A 114 8.39 -5.04 6.28
C VAL A 114 7.93 -4.37 7.57
N LYS A 115 8.44 -3.18 7.88
CA LYS A 115 8.04 -2.41 9.06
C LYS A 115 6.53 -2.13 9.07
N SER A 116 5.96 -1.73 7.93
CA SER A 116 4.54 -1.44 7.86
C SER A 116 3.66 -2.70 7.90
N ALA A 117 4.09 -3.79 7.26
CA ALA A 117 3.41 -5.08 7.33
C ALA A 117 3.30 -5.58 8.79
N LEU A 118 4.40 -5.49 9.55
CA LEU A 118 4.40 -5.81 10.99
C LEU A 118 3.53 -4.85 11.79
N ARG A 119 3.56 -3.54 11.49
CA ARG A 119 2.70 -2.54 12.16
C ARG A 119 1.22 -2.87 12.04
N PHE A 120 0.79 -3.40 10.89
CA PHE A 120 -0.61 -3.79 10.66
C PHE A 120 -0.93 -5.23 11.04
N ASN A 121 0.03 -6.00 11.57
CA ASN A 121 -0.09 -7.44 11.82
C ASN A 121 -0.57 -8.20 10.56
N ALA A 122 -0.02 -7.83 9.40
CA ALA A 122 -0.35 -8.46 8.14
C ALA A 122 0.17 -9.90 8.14
N ALA A 123 -0.66 -10.85 7.72
CA ALA A 123 -0.23 -12.21 7.38
C ALA A 123 0.16 -12.31 5.90
N ALA A 124 -0.37 -11.40 5.08
CA ALA A 124 -0.12 -11.38 3.66
C ALA A 124 -0.15 -9.94 3.13
N VAL A 125 0.46 -9.73 1.96
CA VAL A 125 0.43 -8.47 1.23
C VAL A 125 0.10 -8.65 -0.24
N VAL A 126 -0.55 -7.65 -0.82
CA VAL A 126 -0.59 -7.43 -2.26
C VAL A 126 0.15 -6.13 -2.55
N LEU A 127 1.08 -6.19 -3.49
CA LEU A 127 1.83 -5.03 -3.96
C LEU A 127 1.10 -4.44 -5.17
N ALA A 128 1.11 -3.12 -5.32
CA ALA A 128 0.54 -2.47 -6.48
C ALA A 128 1.29 -1.20 -6.86
N HIS A 129 1.48 -0.95 -8.15
CA HIS A 129 1.90 0.37 -8.62
C HIS A 129 1.27 0.73 -9.96
N ASN A 130 1.22 2.03 -10.27
CA ASN A 130 0.82 2.50 -11.59
C ASN A 130 1.99 2.82 -12.49
N HIS A 131 1.77 2.70 -13.80
CA HIS A 131 2.59 3.31 -14.83
C HIS A 131 1.85 4.50 -15.45
N PRO A 132 2.32 5.75 -15.25
CA PRO A 132 1.71 6.93 -15.87
C PRO A 132 1.68 6.90 -17.40
N SER A 133 2.55 6.10 -18.03
CA SER A 133 2.56 5.87 -19.48
C SER A 133 1.29 5.19 -20.01
N GLY A 134 0.57 4.47 -19.14
CA GLY A 134 -0.63 3.72 -19.49
C GLY A 134 -0.37 2.24 -19.79
N ASP A 135 0.84 1.84 -20.15
CA ASP A 135 1.22 0.45 -20.41
C ASP A 135 1.45 -0.32 -19.09
N PRO A 136 0.66 -1.36 -18.78
CA PRO A 136 0.83 -2.14 -17.55
C PRO A 136 1.96 -3.17 -17.62
N GLU A 137 2.73 -3.27 -18.72
CA GLU A 137 3.83 -4.24 -18.82
C GLU A 137 4.94 -3.91 -17.79
N PRO A 138 5.23 -4.83 -16.85
CA PRO A 138 6.24 -4.61 -15.82
C PRO A 138 7.67 -4.64 -16.36
N SER A 139 8.48 -3.70 -15.89
CA SER A 139 9.90 -3.61 -16.19
C SER A 139 10.73 -4.70 -15.49
N GLN A 140 11.99 -4.85 -15.89
CA GLN A 140 12.93 -5.70 -15.17
C GLN A 140 13.19 -5.18 -13.74
N CYS A 141 13.11 -3.86 -13.52
CA CYS A 141 13.25 -3.27 -12.20
C CYS A 141 12.12 -3.75 -11.28
N ASP A 142 10.88 -3.77 -11.78
CA ASP A 142 9.69 -4.23 -11.05
C ASP A 142 9.85 -5.69 -10.64
N ARG A 143 10.33 -6.55 -11.54
CA ARG A 143 10.61 -7.95 -11.23
C ARG A 143 11.65 -8.11 -10.12
N ASN A 144 12.76 -7.39 -10.24
CA ASN A 144 13.85 -7.48 -9.27
C ASN A 144 13.41 -7.00 -7.88
N ILE A 145 12.69 -5.87 -7.79
CA ILE A 145 12.24 -5.36 -6.50
C ILE A 145 11.15 -6.25 -5.88
N THR A 146 10.25 -6.81 -6.70
CA THR A 146 9.24 -7.77 -6.23
C THR A 146 9.87 -9.01 -5.62
N GLY A 147 10.88 -9.58 -6.29
CA GLY A 147 11.62 -10.73 -5.74
C GLY A 147 12.27 -10.41 -4.39
N ARG A 148 12.94 -9.26 -4.28
CA ARG A 148 13.55 -8.82 -3.01
C ARG A 148 12.52 -8.58 -1.90
N LEU A 149 11.35 -8.04 -2.24
CA LEU A 149 10.26 -7.85 -1.28
C LEU A 149 9.70 -9.18 -0.81
N LYS A 150 9.44 -10.11 -1.73
CA LYS A 150 8.96 -11.46 -1.44
C LYS A 150 9.91 -12.18 -0.47
N GLU A 151 11.21 -12.16 -0.76
CA GLU A 151 12.24 -12.74 0.11
C GLU A 151 12.26 -12.07 1.50
N ALA A 152 12.25 -10.74 1.56
CA ALA A 152 12.32 -10.00 2.82
C ALA A 152 11.08 -10.21 3.71
N LEU A 153 9.88 -10.26 3.11
CA LEU A 153 8.61 -10.48 3.82
C LEU A 153 8.48 -11.93 4.30
N ALA A 154 8.99 -12.89 3.54
CA ALA A 154 9.01 -14.30 3.94
C ALA A 154 9.83 -14.54 5.23
N LEU A 155 10.86 -13.72 5.51
CA LEU A 155 11.65 -13.82 6.75
C LEU A 155 10.86 -13.47 8.01
N VAL A 156 9.70 -12.84 7.87
CA VAL A 156 8.81 -12.45 8.98
C VAL A 156 7.42 -13.08 8.82
N ASP A 157 7.33 -14.20 8.11
CA ASP A 157 6.11 -14.97 7.89
C ASP A 157 4.97 -14.16 7.23
N VAL A 158 5.30 -13.19 6.38
CA VAL A 158 4.33 -12.42 5.58
C VAL A 158 4.35 -12.87 4.13
N ASN A 159 3.24 -13.42 3.65
CA ASN A 159 3.14 -13.91 2.27
C ASN A 159 2.89 -12.78 1.29
N THR A 160 3.70 -12.67 0.24
CA THR A 160 3.37 -11.81 -0.91
C THR A 160 2.45 -12.60 -1.82
N LEU A 161 1.20 -12.16 -1.99
CA LEU A 161 0.19 -12.90 -2.77
C LEU A 161 0.17 -12.51 -4.24
N ASP A 162 0.41 -11.24 -4.53
CA ASP A 162 0.46 -10.73 -5.89
C ASP A 162 1.22 -9.39 -5.95
N HIS A 163 1.60 -9.03 -7.15
CA HIS A 163 2.00 -7.68 -7.53
C HIS A 163 1.23 -7.24 -8.77
N LEU A 164 0.41 -6.20 -8.62
CA LEU A 164 -0.44 -5.66 -9.67
C LEU A 164 0.18 -4.39 -10.26
N VAL A 165 0.36 -4.37 -11.58
CA VAL A 165 0.79 -3.16 -12.32
C VAL A 165 -0.42 -2.57 -13.02
N ILE A 166 -0.76 -1.33 -12.67
CA ILE A 166 -1.95 -0.63 -13.13
C ILE A 166 -1.56 0.34 -14.25
N GLY A 167 -2.06 0.09 -15.44
CA GLY A 167 -2.01 1.01 -16.57
C GLY A 167 -3.41 1.49 -16.97
N SER A 168 -3.45 2.47 -17.86
CA SER A 168 -4.68 2.88 -18.55
C SER A 168 -5.21 1.76 -19.45
N ASP A 169 -4.31 0.98 -20.04
CA ASP A 169 -4.65 -0.08 -21.01
C ASP A 169 -5.06 -1.39 -20.34
N GLY A 170 -4.76 -1.57 -19.04
CA GLY A 170 -5.01 -2.82 -18.35
C GLY A 170 -4.39 -2.92 -16.97
N ILE A 171 -4.48 -4.12 -16.40
CA ILE A 171 -3.76 -4.49 -15.17
C ILE A 171 -3.01 -5.78 -15.48
N VAL A 172 -1.75 -5.85 -15.07
CA VAL A 172 -0.95 -7.07 -15.12
C VAL A 172 -0.76 -7.60 -13.70
N SER A 173 -1.00 -8.90 -13.51
CA SER A 173 -0.73 -9.62 -12.26
C SER A 173 0.52 -10.47 -12.39
N PHE A 174 1.41 -10.38 -11.41
CA PHE A 174 2.59 -11.23 -11.33
C PHE A 174 2.20 -12.68 -11.01
N ALA A 175 1.17 -12.88 -10.17
CA ALA A 175 0.66 -14.19 -9.81
C ALA A 175 0.05 -14.91 -11.03
N GLU A 176 -0.75 -14.20 -11.85
CA GLU A 176 -1.32 -14.77 -13.09
C GLU A 176 -0.22 -15.11 -14.13
N ARG A 177 0.92 -14.41 -14.08
CA ARG A 177 2.09 -14.70 -14.91
C ARG A 177 3.02 -15.76 -14.33
N GLY A 178 2.76 -16.26 -13.12
CA GLY A 178 3.57 -17.28 -12.45
C GLY A 178 4.96 -16.79 -12.01
N TRP A 179 5.12 -15.50 -11.74
CA TRP A 179 6.41 -14.94 -11.29
C TRP A 179 6.55 -14.88 -9.76
N ILE A 180 5.49 -15.26 -9.05
CA ILE A 180 5.38 -15.29 -7.59
C ILE A 180 4.71 -16.57 -7.14
#